data_AF-A0A7W0HQP4-F1
#
_entry.id   AF-A0A7W0HQP4-F1
#
_cell.length_a   1.000
_cell.length_b   1.000
_cell.length_c   1.000
_cell.angle_alpha   90.00
_cell.angle_beta   90.00
_cell.angle_gamma   90.00
#
_symmetry.space_group_name_H-M   'P 1'
#
loop_
_entity.id
_entity.type
_entity.pdbx_description
1 polymer ?
#
loop_
_entity_poly.entity_id
_entity_poly.type
_entity_poly.pdbx_seq_one_letter_code
_entity_poly.pdbx_strand_id
1 'polypeptide(L)'
;MFLCHRGSAEHSCGGRSATPTQLQAIHHYLELQPDVRSIVFEGQAQAFANLQGTEAGERLPKVPGPADMTESFRLTLRAGASSRALRDQVGGMPGVSRIVDHRCDPGAIPAEQCG
;
A
#
# COMPACT_ATOMS: atom_id res chain seq x y z
N MET A 1 1.37 -0.32 -1.34
CA MET A 1 0.60 0.92 -1.10
C MET A 1 -0.71 0.56 -0.43
N PHE A 2 -0.98 1.12 0.74
CA PHE A 2 -2.19 0.91 1.51
C PHE A 2 -3.28 1.90 1.12
N LEU A 3 -4.52 1.43 1.15
CA LEU A 3 -5.71 2.23 0.88
C LEU A 3 -6.29 2.78 2.18
N CYS A 4 -7.08 3.84 2.05
CA CYS A 4 -7.91 4.32 3.14
C CYS A 4 -8.89 3.23 3.56
N HIS A 5 -9.04 3.05 4.88
CA HIS A 5 -10.02 2.16 5.49
C HIS A 5 -10.79 2.91 6.58
N ARG A 6 -11.87 2.31 7.08
CA ARG A 6 -12.60 2.88 8.22
C ARG A 6 -11.65 2.97 9.42
N GLY A 7 -11.52 4.16 9.98
CA GLY A 7 -10.60 4.42 11.10
C GLY A 7 -9.16 4.75 10.71
N SER A 8 -8.85 4.91 9.41
CA SER A 8 -7.57 5.49 8.98
C SER A 8 -7.32 6.84 9.64
N ALA A 9 -6.15 7.00 10.26
CA ALA A 9 -5.74 8.21 10.97
C ALA A 9 -5.24 9.30 10.02
N GLU A 10 -4.92 8.93 8.78
CA GLU A 10 -4.44 9.84 7.76
C GLU A 10 -5.52 10.87 7.39
N HIS A 11 -5.14 12.15 7.42
CA HIS A 11 -6.04 13.26 7.16
C HIS A 11 -6.69 13.17 5.77
N SER A 12 -5.96 12.66 4.76
CA SER A 12 -6.46 12.42 3.40
C SER A 12 -7.63 11.43 3.33
N CYS A 13 -7.74 10.52 4.30
CA CYS A 13 -8.79 9.51 4.36
C CYS A 13 -10.06 10.00 5.08
N GLY A 14 -9.93 10.97 5.99
CA GLY A 14 -11.05 11.46 6.81
C GLY A 14 -11.77 10.33 7.56
N GLY A 15 -11.03 9.29 7.97
CA GLY A 15 -11.56 8.11 8.67
C GLY A 15 -12.47 7.19 7.84
N ARG A 16 -12.53 7.37 6.52
CA ARG A 16 -13.40 6.60 5.60
C ARG A 16 -12.58 5.66 4.73
N SER A 17 -13.20 4.54 4.35
CA SER A 17 -12.63 3.65 3.35
C SER A 17 -12.58 4.31 1.98
N ALA A 18 -11.60 3.90 1.17
CA ALA A 18 -11.56 4.26 -0.24
C ALA A 18 -12.80 3.72 -0.97
N THR A 19 -13.41 4.57 -1.79
CA THR A 19 -14.61 4.21 -2.57
C THR A 19 -14.26 3.37 -3.79
N PRO A 20 -15.21 2.61 -4.37
CA PRO A 20 -14.95 1.85 -5.60
C PRO A 20 -14.41 2.72 -6.74
N THR A 21 -14.92 3.95 -6.88
CA THR A 21 -14.44 4.91 -7.88
C THR A 21 -12.99 5.35 -7.61
N GLN A 22 -12.62 5.57 -6.35
CA GLN A 22 -11.23 5.87 -5.97
C GLN A 22 -10.30 4.70 -6.24
N LEU A 23 -10.71 3.47 -5.90
CA LEU A 23 -9.95 2.26 -6.21
C LEU A 23 -9.70 2.13 -7.72
N GLN A 24 -10.73 2.32 -8.53
CA GLN A 24 -10.61 2.27 -9.99
C GLN A 24 -9.69 3.37 -10.52
N ALA A 25 -9.81 4.60 -10.02
CA ALA A 25 -8.95 5.71 -10.42
C ALA A 25 -7.47 5.45 -10.08
N ILE A 26 -7.20 4.92 -8.88
CA ILE A 26 -5.85 4.52 -8.44
C ILE A 26 -5.32 3.41 -9.34
N HIS A 27 -6.10 2.34 -9.57
CA HIS A 27 -5.68 1.23 -10.41
C HIS A 27 -5.36 1.67 -11.84
N HIS A 28 -6.28 2.43 -12.45
CA HIS A 28 -6.09 2.95 -13.80
C HIS A 28 -4.86 3.84 -13.91
N TYR A 29 -4.65 4.73 -12.94
CA TYR A 29 -3.45 5.56 -12.90
C TYR A 29 -2.17 4.70 -12.87
N LEU A 30 -2.12 3.68 -12.02
CA LEU A 30 -0.97 2.79 -11.88
C LEU A 30 -0.69 1.99 -13.16
N GLU A 31 -1.73 1.54 -13.87
CA GLU A 31 -1.60 0.80 -15.14
C GLU A 31 -0.97 1.66 -16.25
N LEU A 32 -1.19 2.98 -16.20
CA LEU A 32 -0.63 3.92 -17.16
C LEU A 32 0.83 4.30 -16.86
N GLN A 33 1.37 3.90 -15.70
CA GLN A 33 2.75 4.26 -15.34
C GLN A 33 3.76 3.34 -16.04
N PRO A 34 4.65 3.88 -16.89
CA PRO A 34 5.62 3.06 -17.63
C PRO A 34 6.59 2.30 -16.70
N ASP A 35 6.85 2.88 -15.52
CA ASP A 35 7.76 2.35 -14.51
C ASP A 35 7.15 1.21 -13.68
N VAL A 36 5.84 1.01 -13.75
CA VAL A 36 5.16 -0.08 -13.05
C VAL A 36 5.23 -1.35 -13.91
N ARG A 37 5.81 -2.40 -13.35
CA ARG A 37 5.91 -3.73 -13.98
C ARG A 37 4.67 -4.57 -13.71
N SER A 38 4.16 -4.56 -12.48
CA SER A 38 2.99 -5.34 -12.09
C SER A 38 2.24 -4.69 -10.95
N ILE A 39 0.93 -4.88 -10.94
CA ILE A 39 0.01 -4.43 -9.91
C ILE A 39 -0.75 -5.66 -9.41
N VAL A 40 -0.75 -5.88 -8.10
CA VAL A 40 -1.58 -6.90 -7.46
C VAL A 40 -2.43 -6.21 -6.41
N PHE A 41 -3.75 -6.36 -6.55
CA PHE A 41 -4.68 -5.94 -5.52
C PHE A 41 -4.77 -7.01 -4.43
N GLU A 42 -4.49 -6.61 -3.20
CA GLU A 42 -4.61 -7.43 -2.01
C GLU A 42 -5.80 -6.93 -1.20
N GLY A 43 -6.93 -7.63 -1.38
CA GLY A 43 -8.13 -7.39 -0.60
C GLY A 43 -7.99 -7.89 0.83
N GLN A 44 -8.97 -7.54 1.66
CA GLN A 44 -8.98 -7.82 3.10
C GLN A 44 -8.71 -9.30 3.46
N ALA A 45 -9.34 -10.25 2.75
CA ALA A 45 -9.15 -11.67 3.00
C ALA A 45 -7.73 -12.15 2.69
N GLN A 46 -7.15 -11.67 1.59
CA GLN A 46 -5.78 -12.00 1.21
C GLN A 46 -4.78 -11.37 2.19
N ALA A 47 -5.01 -10.13 2.62
CA ALA A 47 -4.21 -9.47 3.64
C ALA A 47 -4.22 -10.21 4.98
N PHE A 48 -5.39 -10.71 5.39
CA PHE A 48 -5.52 -11.52 6.60
C PHE A 48 -4.74 -12.84 6.47
N ALA A 49 -4.84 -13.52 5.33
CA ALA A 49 -4.10 -14.75 5.07
C ALA A 49 -2.58 -14.53 5.08
N ASN A 50 -2.12 -13.43 4.46
CA ASN A 50 -0.71 -13.06 4.45
C ASN A 50 -0.19 -12.75 5.86
N LEU A 51 -0.96 -11.99 6.66
CA LEU A 51 -0.61 -11.68 8.05
C LEU A 51 -0.44 -12.96 8.88
N GLN A 52 -1.39 -13.89 8.79
CA GLN A 52 -1.29 -15.17 9.51
C GLN A 52 -0.06 -15.99 9.09
N GLY A 53 0.32 -15.93 7.81
CA GLY A 53 1.52 -16.58 7.29
C GLY A 53 2.83 -15.99 7.85
N THR A 54 2.86 -14.68 8.13
CA THR A 54 4.02 -14.00 8.73
C THR A 54 4.04 -14.07 10.27
N GLU A 55 2.87 -14.13 10.90
CA GLU A 55 2.71 -14.06 12.36
C GLU A 55 2.67 -15.43 13.06
N ALA A 56 2.78 -16.55 12.33
CA ALA A 56 2.87 -17.88 12.94
C ALA A 56 4.04 -18.03 13.95
N GLY A 57 4.95 -17.04 14.05
CA GLY A 57 6.00 -16.95 15.08
C GLY A 57 5.75 -15.96 16.24
N GLU A 58 4.85 -14.98 16.12
CA GLU A 58 4.68 -13.91 17.14
C GLU A 58 3.19 -13.70 17.45
N ARG A 59 2.78 -14.11 18.66
CA ARG A 59 1.40 -13.90 19.16
C ARG A 59 1.16 -12.42 19.42
N LEU A 60 0.60 -11.70 18.46
CA LEU A 60 0.06 -10.36 18.72
C LEU A 60 -1.19 -10.45 19.62
N PRO A 61 -1.29 -9.62 20.67
CA PRO A 61 -2.39 -9.67 21.65
C PRO A 61 -3.76 -9.21 21.10
N LYS A 62 -3.81 -8.71 19.86
CA LYS A 62 -5.03 -8.38 19.11
C LYS A 62 -4.77 -8.63 17.63
N VAL A 63 -5.05 -9.85 17.17
CA VAL A 63 -5.07 -10.14 15.72
C VAL A 63 -6.28 -9.39 15.14
N PRO A 64 -6.09 -8.45 14.21
CA PRO A 64 -7.21 -7.78 13.55
C PRO A 64 -8.02 -8.83 12.78
N GLY A 65 -9.35 -8.77 12.82
CA GLY A 65 -10.16 -9.68 12.00
C GLY A 65 -9.97 -9.37 10.51
N PRO A 66 -10.46 -10.22 9.59
CA PRO A 66 -10.36 -9.94 8.15
C PRO A 66 -10.89 -8.55 7.77
N ALA A 67 -12.00 -8.11 8.37
CA ALA A 67 -12.59 -6.80 8.12
C ALA A 67 -11.72 -5.61 8.60
N ASP A 68 -10.79 -5.86 9.51
CA ASP A 68 -9.86 -4.86 10.03
C ASP A 68 -8.56 -4.80 9.19
N MET A 69 -8.42 -5.69 8.21
CA MET A 69 -7.28 -5.66 7.30
C MET A 69 -7.38 -4.49 6.34
N THR A 70 -6.25 -3.82 6.16
CA THR A 70 -6.12 -2.74 5.19
C THR A 70 -5.89 -3.30 3.80
N GLU A 71 -6.77 -2.97 2.87
CA GLU A 71 -6.59 -3.29 1.46
C GLU A 71 -5.38 -2.55 0.88
N SER A 72 -4.72 -3.16 -0.10
CA SER A 72 -3.51 -2.58 -0.65
C SER A 72 -3.30 -2.93 -2.13
N PHE A 73 -2.59 -2.05 -2.83
CA PHE A 73 -1.95 -2.38 -4.10
C PHE A 73 -0.48 -2.71 -3.86
N ARG A 74 -0.08 -3.94 -4.20
CA ARG A 74 1.32 -4.38 -4.24
C ARG A 74 1.87 -4.08 -5.62
N LEU A 75 2.88 -3.22 -5.65
CA LEU A 75 3.48 -2.72 -6.88
C LEU A 75 4.87 -3.29 -7.03
N THR A 76 5.18 -3.80 -8.21
CA THR A 76 6.56 -4.08 -8.61
C THR A 76 6.96 -3.04 -9.63
N LEU A 77 8.06 -2.34 -9.38
CA LEU A 77 8.63 -1.41 -10.35
C LEU A 77 9.59 -2.11 -11.30
N ARG A 78 9.78 -1.54 -12.48
CA ARG A 78 10.83 -1.98 -13.41
C ARG A 78 12.21 -1.72 -12.81
N ALA A 79 13.21 -2.48 -13.27
CA ALA A 79 14.58 -2.27 -12.85
C ALA A 79 15.05 -0.85 -13.21
N GLY A 80 15.70 -0.16 -12.26
CA GLY A 80 16.17 1.22 -12.44
C GLY A 80 15.09 2.30 -12.29
N ALA A 81 13.81 1.94 -12.13
CA ALA A 81 12.75 2.91 -11.87
C ALA A 81 12.86 3.52 -10.47
N SER A 82 12.53 4.81 -10.40
CA SER A 82 12.46 5.57 -9.15
C SER A 82 11.11 5.35 -8.47
N SER A 83 11.14 4.85 -7.23
CA SER A 83 9.94 4.77 -6.40
C SER A 83 9.54 6.11 -5.83
N ARG A 84 10.47 7.07 -5.74
CA ARG A 84 10.18 8.43 -5.26
C ARG A 84 9.17 9.15 -6.14
N ALA A 85 9.39 9.17 -7.45
CA ALA A 85 8.47 9.82 -8.38
C ALA A 85 7.04 9.27 -8.27
N LEU A 86 6.91 7.94 -8.22
CA LEU A 86 5.61 7.29 -8.04
C LEU A 86 4.98 7.59 -6.67
N ARG A 87 5.78 7.62 -5.60
CA ARG A 87 5.31 7.99 -4.26
C ARG A 87 4.75 9.40 -4.21
N ASP A 88 5.47 10.36 -4.79
CA ASP A 88 5.07 11.77 -4.76
C ASP A 88 3.77 11.98 -5.56
N GLN A 89 3.59 11.27 -6.66
CA GLN A 89 2.38 11.36 -7.48
C GLN A 89 1.18 10.65 -6.85
N VAL A 90 1.38 9.42 -6.36
CA VAL A 90 0.27 8.58 -5.88
C VAL A 90 -0.10 8.89 -4.42
N GLY A 91 0.85 9.40 -3.62
CA GLY A 91 0.62 9.70 -2.20
C GLY A 91 -0.46 10.76 -1.94
N GLY A 92 -0.72 11.62 -2.93
CA GLY A 92 -1.80 12.62 -2.88
C GLY A 92 -3.15 12.15 -3.42
N MET A 93 -3.24 10.94 -3.96
CA MET A 93 -4.48 10.47 -4.59
C MET A 93 -5.58 10.18 -3.55
N PRO A 94 -6.84 10.61 -3.79
CA PRO A 94 -7.95 10.26 -2.91
C PRO A 94 -8.10 8.75 -2.77
N GLY A 95 -8.18 8.26 -1.52
CA GLY A 95 -8.27 6.83 -1.22
C GLY A 95 -6.92 6.16 -0.93
N VAL A 96 -5.80 6.87 -1.00
CA VAL A 96 -4.48 6.39 -0.56
C VAL A 96 -4.23 6.83 0.88
N SER A 97 -3.88 5.88 1.75
CA SER A 97 -3.50 6.15 3.14
C SER A 97 -1.98 6.28 3.26
N ARG A 98 -1.25 5.22 2.90
CA ARG A 98 0.19 5.14 3.12
C ARG A 98 0.90 4.42 1.99
N ILE A 99 2.06 4.94 1.58
CA ILE A 99 2.95 4.23 0.66
C ILE A 99 4.18 3.75 1.44
N VAL A 100 4.44 2.44 1.34
CA VAL A 100 5.65 1.81 1.86
C VAL A 100 6.46 1.35 0.67
N ASP A 101 7.72 1.76 0.62
CA ASP A 101 8.70 1.24 -0.33
C ASP A 101 9.60 0.24 0.38
N HIS A 102 9.41 -1.04 0.07
CA HIS A 102 10.19 -2.13 0.65
C HIS A 102 11.64 -2.16 0.17
N ARG A 103 11.99 -1.46 -0.93
CA ARG A 103 13.39 -1.24 -1.32
C ARG A 103 14.10 -0.25 -0.41
N CYS A 104 13.32 0.51 0.36
CA CYS A 104 13.76 1.61 1.21
C CYS A 104 13.55 1.31 2.69
N ASP A 105 13.88 0.08 3.07
CA ASP A 105 13.95 -0.30 4.48
C ASP A 105 15.08 0.51 5.15
N PRO A 106 14.77 1.37 6.15
CA PRO A 106 15.77 2.21 6.82
C PRO A 106 16.85 1.41 7.56
N GLY A 107 16.68 0.10 7.78
CA GLY A 107 17.73 -0.78 8.28
C GLY A 107 18.79 -1.16 7.23
N ALA A 108 18.51 -0.97 5.94
CA ALA A 108 19.34 -1.43 4.82
C ALA A 108 19.86 -0.30 3.92
N ILE A 109 19.10 0.80 3.75
CA ILE A 109 19.47 1.91 2.85
C ILE A 109 19.08 3.26 3.47
N PRO A 110 19.99 4.26 3.53
CA PRO A 110 19.68 5.62 3.97
C PRO A 110 18.57 6.26 3.13
N ALA A 111 17.66 7.00 3.78
CA ALA A 111 16.50 7.62 3.14
C ALA A 111 16.87 8.58 1.98
N GLU A 112 18.08 9.12 1.95
CA GLU A 112 18.60 9.97 0.87
C GLU A 112 18.94 9.19 -0.41
N GLN A 113 19.16 7.88 -0.28
CA GLN A 113 19.47 6.95 -1.38
C GLN A 113 18.23 6.21 -1.87
N CYS A 114 17.06 6.59 -1.34
CA CYS A 114 15.76 6.13 -1.79
C CYS A 114 15.28 6.89 -3.02
N GLY A 115 15.82 6.48 -4.19
CA GLY A 115 15.46 6.92 -5.53
C GLY A 115 14.46 5.98 -6.19
#